data_AF-A0A958DNK4-F1
#
_entry.id   AF-A0A958DNK4-F1
#
_cell.length_a   1.000
_cell.length_b   1.000
_cell.length_c   1.000
_cell.angle_alpha   90.00
_cell.angle_beta   90.00
_cell.angle_gamma   90.00
#
_symmetry.space_group_name_H-M   'P 1'
#
loop_
_entity.id
_entity.type
_entity.pdbx_description
1 polymer ?
#
loop_
_entity_poly.entity_id
_entity_poly.type
_entity_poly.pdbx_seq_one_letter_code
_entity_poly.pdbx_strand_id
1 'polypeptide(L)'
;MKKILKWTGIGLGSLLALLLVAAAVLYAIGSSKFNKSHQINVETIAIPTDSTAVARGEHLVMTMGCVECHGNNLAGNLFIDEAPMGKISASNLTSGAGGIGNSYSDADWVRAIRHGVKR
;
A
#
# COMPACT_ATOMS: atom_id res chain seq x y z
N MET A 1 -55.59 -3.44 -5.95
CA MET A 1 -54.59 -2.57 -5.27
C MET A 1 -53.73 -3.32 -4.24
N LYS A 2 -54.30 -4.01 -3.24
CA LYS A 2 -53.52 -4.74 -2.20
C LYS A 2 -52.60 -5.86 -2.71
N LYS A 3 -52.99 -6.57 -3.79
CA LYS A 3 -52.16 -7.61 -4.44
C LYS A 3 -50.93 -7.03 -5.13
N ILE A 4 -51.09 -5.97 -5.90
CA ILE A 4 -50.00 -5.32 -6.64
C ILE A 4 -48.96 -4.76 -5.66
N LEU A 5 -49.40 -4.09 -4.59
CA LEU A 5 -48.52 -3.56 -3.53
C LEU A 5 -47.72 -4.67 -2.80
N LYS A 6 -48.32 -5.85 -2.61
CA LYS A 6 -47.62 -7.02 -2.04
C LYS A 6 -46.51 -7.52 -2.96
N TRP A 7 -46.80 -7.67 -4.25
CA TRP A 7 -45.83 -8.20 -5.22
C TRP A 7 -44.72 -7.21 -5.55
N THR A 8 -45.01 -5.91 -5.62
CA THR A 8 -43.97 -4.88 -5.76
C THR A 8 -43.08 -4.81 -4.51
N GLY A 9 -43.65 -4.92 -3.30
CA GLY A 9 -42.87 -4.98 -2.06
C GLY A 9 -41.95 -6.21 -1.99
N ILE A 10 -42.43 -7.38 -2.41
CA ILE A 10 -41.62 -8.60 -2.47
C ILE A 10 -40.50 -8.45 -3.52
N GLY A 11 -40.81 -7.91 -4.71
CA GLY A 11 -39.82 -7.68 -5.76
C GLY A 11 -38.72 -6.73 -5.31
N LEU A 12 -39.10 -5.60 -4.70
CA LEU A 12 -38.15 -4.59 -4.22
C LEU A 12 -37.31 -5.11 -3.05
N GLY A 13 -37.94 -5.82 -2.11
CA GLY A 13 -37.24 -6.44 -0.97
C GLY A 13 -36.26 -7.53 -1.41
N SER A 14 -36.64 -8.35 -2.39
CA SER A 14 -35.76 -9.37 -2.97
C SER A 14 -34.57 -8.74 -3.69
N LEU A 15 -34.81 -7.69 -4.49
CA LEU A 15 -33.73 -6.96 -5.16
C LEU A 15 -32.77 -6.31 -4.16
N LEU A 16 -33.30 -5.69 -3.11
CA LEU A 16 -32.48 -5.10 -2.05
C LEU A 16 -31.65 -6.16 -1.32
N ALA A 17 -32.24 -7.32 -1.00
CA ALA A 17 -31.55 -8.44 -0.39
C ALA A 17 -30.43 -8.98 -1.30
N LEU A 18 -30.70 -9.14 -2.59
CA LEU A 18 -29.69 -9.54 -3.58
C LEU A 18 -28.52 -8.56 -3.65
N LEU A 19 -28.80 -7.25 -3.65
CA LEU A 19 -27.75 -6.22 -3.66
C LEU A 19 -26.90 -6.24 -2.39
N LEU A 20 -27.52 -6.42 -1.21
CA LEU A 20 -26.80 -6.53 0.05
C LEU A 20 -25.92 -7.79 0.10
N VAL A 21 -26.42 -8.92 -0.38
CA VAL A 21 -25.64 -10.17 -0.47
C VAL A 21 -24.48 -9.99 -1.44
N ALA A 22 -24.70 -9.40 -2.61
CA ALA A 22 -23.64 -9.12 -3.57
C ALA A 22 -22.56 -8.20 -2.97
N ALA A 23 -22.96 -7.12 -2.29
CA ALA A 23 -22.04 -6.21 -1.62
C ALA A 23 -21.23 -6.92 -0.52
N ALA A 24 -21.86 -7.76 0.30
CA ALA A 24 -21.19 -8.53 1.34
C ALA A 24 -20.17 -9.53 0.76
N VAL A 25 -20.52 -10.23 -0.33
CA VAL A 25 -19.62 -11.17 -1.01
C VAL A 25 -18.42 -10.42 -1.62
N LEU A 26 -18.66 -9.31 -2.32
CA LEU A 26 -17.59 -8.49 -2.89
C LEU A 26 -16.67 -7.93 -1.80
N TYR A 27 -17.24 -7.47 -0.68
CA TYR A 27 -16.47 -6.99 0.46
C TYR A 27 -15.62 -8.12 1.08
N ALA A 28 -16.17 -9.32 1.25
CA ALA A 28 -15.45 -10.46 1.79
C ALA A 28 -14.29 -10.91 0.88
N ILE A 29 -14.53 -11.00 -0.43
CA ILE A 29 -13.49 -11.35 -1.41
C ILE A 29 -12.42 -10.26 -1.46
N GLY A 30 -12.83 -8.99 -1.52
CA GLY A 30 -11.93 -7.84 -1.55
C GLY A 30 -11.03 -7.79 -0.31
N SER A 31 -11.64 -7.79 0.88
CA SER A 31 -10.90 -7.73 2.16
C SER A 31 -9.96 -8.91 2.34
N SER A 32 -10.37 -10.13 1.96
CA SER A 32 -9.49 -11.31 2.00
C SER A 32 -8.26 -11.15 1.10
N LYS A 33 -8.44 -10.61 -0.11
CA LYS A 33 -7.33 -10.38 -1.03
C LYS A 33 -6.38 -9.27 -0.55
N PHE A 34 -6.91 -8.19 0.03
CA PHE A 34 -6.09 -7.08 0.54
C PHE A 34 -5.36 -7.40 1.86
N ASN A 35 -5.96 -8.21 2.73
CA ASN A 35 -5.36 -8.59 4.02
C ASN A 35 -4.42 -9.79 3.94
N LYS A 36 -4.19 -10.35 2.75
CA LYS A 36 -3.24 -11.45 2.61
C LYS A 36 -1.83 -10.92 2.82
N SER A 37 -1.25 -11.21 3.98
CA SER A 37 0.16 -10.89 4.23
C SER A 37 1.04 -11.78 3.37
N HIS A 38 1.98 -11.15 2.65
CA HIS A 38 2.99 -11.86 1.90
C HIS A 38 4.12 -12.22 2.87
N GLN A 39 4.16 -13.47 3.31
CA GLN A 39 5.30 -13.98 4.09
C GLN A 39 6.49 -14.15 3.14
N ILE A 40 7.38 -13.16 3.16
CA ILE A 40 8.64 -13.20 2.43
C ILE A 40 9.74 -13.58 3.42
N ASN A 41 10.41 -14.69 3.14
CA ASN A 41 11.66 -15.03 3.82
C ASN A 41 12.74 -14.08 3.30
N VAL A 42 13.04 -13.04 4.08
CA VAL A 42 14.04 -12.04 3.73
C VAL A 42 15.43 -12.64 3.94
N GLU A 43 16.25 -12.59 2.91
CA GLU A 43 17.65 -13.00 3.01
C GLU A 43 18.43 -12.01 3.89
N THR A 44 19.18 -12.54 4.85
CA THR A 44 20.13 -11.74 5.63
C THR A 44 21.37 -11.50 4.79
N ILE A 45 21.60 -10.25 4.42
CA ILE A 45 22.78 -9.83 3.65
C ILE A 45 23.69 -8.96 4.53
N ALA A 46 25.00 -9.10 4.35
CA ALA A 46 25.94 -8.17 4.97
C ALA A 46 25.85 -6.81 4.27
N ILE A 47 25.48 -5.77 5.01
CA ILE A 47 25.41 -4.40 4.49
C ILE A 47 26.75 -3.70 4.79
N PRO A 48 27.56 -3.38 3.76
CA PRO A 48 28.77 -2.60 3.98
C PRO A 48 28.41 -1.16 4.35
N THR A 49 29.12 -0.59 5.32
CA THR A 49 28.89 0.76 5.87
C THR A 49 30.08 1.69 5.67
N ASP A 50 31.09 1.26 4.92
CA ASP A 50 32.23 2.10 4.57
C ASP A 50 31.81 3.25 3.64
N SER A 51 32.67 4.27 3.53
CA SER A 51 32.38 5.48 2.75
C SER A 51 32.11 5.20 1.26
N THR A 52 32.71 4.16 0.69
CA THR A 52 32.48 3.78 -0.72
C THR A 52 31.09 3.16 -0.87
N ALA A 53 30.69 2.31 0.07
CA ALA A 53 29.34 1.76 0.11
C ALA A 53 28.28 2.85 0.28
N VAL A 54 28.50 3.83 1.15
CA VAL A 54 27.59 4.96 1.37
C VAL A 54 27.47 5.83 0.10
N ALA A 55 28.60 6.20 -0.53
CA ALA A 55 28.59 6.98 -1.77
C ALA A 55 27.87 6.25 -2.92
N ARG A 56 28.05 4.92 -3.00
CA ARG A 56 27.30 4.09 -3.95
C ARG A 56 25.80 4.09 -3.63
N GLY A 57 25.42 4.00 -2.37
CA GLY A 57 24.02 4.08 -1.93
C GLY A 57 23.36 5.39 -2.36
N GLU A 58 24.03 6.51 -2.15
CA GLU A 58 23.59 7.83 -2.61
C GLU A 58 23.39 7.86 -4.14
N HIS A 59 24.37 7.36 -4.90
CA HIS A 59 24.26 7.27 -6.36
C HIS A 59 23.04 6.44 -6.82
N LEU A 60 22.78 5.31 -6.15
CA LEU A 60 21.63 4.47 -6.46
C LEU A 60 20.30 5.16 -6.16
N VAL A 61 20.19 5.85 -5.02
CA VAL A 61 18.99 6.63 -4.67
C VAL A 61 18.64 7.65 -5.76
N MET A 62 19.66 8.30 -6.32
CA MET A 62 19.49 9.32 -7.37
C MET A 62 19.17 8.72 -8.74
N THR A 63 19.67 7.52 -9.06
CA THR A 63 19.56 6.93 -10.41
C THR A 63 18.46 5.88 -10.55
N MET A 64 18.01 5.27 -9.46
CA MET A 64 16.99 4.22 -9.45
C MET A 64 15.56 4.76 -9.21
N GLY A 65 15.35 6.07 -9.38
CA GLY A 65 14.02 6.69 -9.29
C GLY A 65 13.47 6.82 -7.87
N CYS A 66 14.26 6.56 -6.81
CA CYS A 66 13.78 6.64 -5.43
C CYS A 66 13.25 8.05 -5.10
N VAL A 67 13.96 9.08 -5.58
CA VAL A 67 13.61 10.49 -5.36
C VAL A 67 12.37 10.95 -6.14
N GLU A 68 11.94 10.21 -7.17
CA GLU A 68 10.76 10.58 -7.97
C GLU A 68 9.49 10.50 -7.14
N CYS A 69 9.38 9.46 -6.31
CA CYS A 69 8.26 9.29 -5.39
C CYS A 69 8.56 9.86 -4.00
N HIS A 70 9.79 9.68 -3.49
CA HIS A 70 10.12 10.05 -2.10
C HIS A 70 10.66 11.48 -1.94
N GLY A 71 10.85 12.21 -3.04
CA GLY A 71 11.40 13.56 -3.04
C GLY A 71 12.91 13.62 -2.85
N ASN A 72 13.50 14.77 -3.18
CA ASN A 72 14.96 14.95 -3.18
C ASN A 72 15.61 14.79 -1.80
N ASN A 73 14.86 15.04 -0.72
CA ASN A 73 15.30 14.85 0.66
C ASN A 73 14.79 13.54 1.27
N LEU A 74 14.17 12.67 0.46
CA LEU A 74 13.58 11.40 0.87
C LEU A 74 12.49 11.52 1.94
N ALA A 75 11.93 12.71 2.15
CA ALA A 75 10.90 12.96 3.16
C ALA A 75 9.49 12.49 2.75
N GLY A 76 9.35 11.90 1.57
CA GLY A 76 8.08 11.49 0.99
C GLY A 76 7.39 12.65 0.28
N ASN A 77 6.78 12.37 -0.87
CA ASN A 77 5.95 13.32 -1.58
C ASN A 77 4.54 12.78 -1.79
N LEU A 78 3.61 13.71 -2.03
CA LEU A 78 2.30 13.38 -2.55
C LEU A 78 2.43 13.11 -4.05
N PHE A 79 2.29 11.83 -4.42
CA PHE A 79 2.53 11.37 -5.78
C PHE A 79 1.28 11.45 -6.65
N ILE A 80 0.11 11.12 -6.09
CA ILE A 80 -1.19 11.25 -6.77
C ILE A 80 -2.16 11.92 -5.80
N ASP A 81 -2.89 12.94 -6.26
CA ASP A 81 -3.99 13.59 -5.54
C ASP A 81 -5.06 14.07 -6.51
N GLU A 82 -5.67 13.12 -7.23
CA GLU A 82 -6.66 13.42 -8.27
C GLU A 82 -7.89 12.51 -8.14
N ALA A 83 -9.08 13.08 -8.28
CA ALA A 83 -10.32 12.32 -8.36
C ALA A 83 -10.50 11.76 -9.79
N PRO A 84 -10.94 10.50 -9.97
CA PRO A 84 -11.40 9.54 -8.95
C PRO A 84 -10.29 8.60 -8.44
N MET A 85 -9.03 8.81 -8.83
CA MET A 85 -7.91 7.91 -8.52
C MET A 85 -7.51 7.89 -7.04
N GLY A 86 -7.84 8.94 -6.30
CA GLY A 86 -7.58 9.06 -4.86
C GLY A 86 -6.20 9.65 -4.57
N LYS A 87 -5.72 9.42 -3.35
CA LYS A 87 -4.50 10.02 -2.82
C LYS A 87 -3.44 8.94 -2.57
N ILE A 88 -2.29 9.05 -3.22
CA ILE A 88 -1.13 8.15 -3.01
C ILE A 88 0.06 9.00 -2.59
N SER A 89 0.54 8.77 -1.36
CA SER A 89 1.73 9.43 -0.80
C SER A 89 2.85 8.42 -0.60
N ALA A 90 4.07 8.78 -1.00
CA ALA A 90 5.25 7.99 -0.67
C ALA A 90 5.65 8.17 0.81
N SER A 91 6.26 7.15 1.40
CA SER A 91 6.70 7.20 2.80
C SER A 91 7.88 8.16 3.01
N ASN A 92 7.97 8.77 4.19
CA ASN A 92 9.15 9.50 4.62
C ASN A 92 10.26 8.50 5.02
N LEU A 93 11.33 8.41 4.23
CA LEU A 93 12.43 7.46 4.44
C LEU A 93 13.50 7.97 5.42
N THR A 94 13.42 9.24 5.82
CA THR A 94 14.41 9.86 6.70
C THR A 94 14.36 9.30 8.12
N SER A 95 15.41 9.56 8.89
CA SER A 95 15.45 9.34 10.34
C SER A 95 14.83 10.49 11.16
N GLY A 96 14.24 11.49 10.50
CA GLY A 96 13.63 12.65 11.15
C GLY A 96 12.22 12.40 11.69
N ALA A 97 11.55 13.46 12.13
CA ALA A 97 10.17 13.38 12.62
C ALA A 97 9.22 12.83 11.54
N GLY A 98 8.45 11.79 11.90
CA GLY A 98 7.52 11.13 10.98
C GLY A 98 8.19 10.23 9.92
N GLY A 99 9.52 10.08 9.96
CA GLY A 99 10.28 9.22 9.07
C GLY A 99 10.44 7.80 9.61
N ILE A 100 10.58 6.84 8.69
CA ILE A 100 10.72 5.42 9.03
C ILE A 100 12.18 4.97 9.24
N GLY A 101 13.15 5.84 8.93
CA GLY A 101 14.59 5.54 8.90
C GLY A 101 15.14 4.89 10.16
N ASN A 102 14.67 5.32 11.34
CA ASN A 102 15.12 4.75 12.62
C ASN A 102 14.34 3.51 13.07
N SER A 103 13.21 3.21 12.41
CA SER A 103 12.30 2.12 12.79
C SER A 103 12.46 0.87 11.94
N TYR A 104 13.03 1.00 10.74
CA TYR A 104 13.27 -0.09 9.82
C TYR A 104 14.61 -0.75 10.12
N SER A 105 14.60 -2.08 10.27
CA SER A 105 15.83 -2.87 10.26
C SER A 105 16.34 -3.07 8.82
N ASP A 106 17.57 -3.55 8.65
CA ASP A 106 18.11 -3.93 7.33
C ASP A 106 17.20 -4.94 6.62
N ALA A 107 16.63 -5.90 7.36
CA ALA A 107 15.70 -6.87 6.80
C ALA A 107 14.40 -6.20 6.29
N ASP A 108 13.91 -5.17 6.97
CA ASP A 108 12.74 -4.42 6.51
C ASP A 108 13.05 -3.62 5.25
N TRP A 109 14.25 -3.04 5.15
CA TRP A 109 14.72 -2.37 3.93
C TRP A 109 14.86 -3.33 2.75
N VAL A 110 15.47 -4.51 2.97
CA VAL A 110 15.57 -5.54 1.93
C VAL A 110 14.18 -6.00 1.49
N ARG A 111 13.25 -6.21 2.43
CA ARG A 111 11.86 -6.57 2.12
C ARG A 111 11.19 -5.51 1.24
N ALA A 112 11.29 -4.25 1.62
CA ALA A 112 10.66 -3.15 0.89
C ALA A 112 11.29 -2.97 -0.50
N ILE A 113 12.62 -2.93 -0.60
CA ILE A 113 13.34 -2.61 -1.84
C ILE A 113 13.30 -3.78 -2.83
N ARG A 114 13.56 -5.01 -2.37
CA ARG A 114 13.68 -6.17 -3.28
C ARG A 114 12.37 -6.90 -3.54
N HIS A 115 11.41 -6.78 -2.63
CA HIS A 115 10.14 -7.52 -2.73
C HIS A 115 8.90 -6.61 -2.83
N GLY A 116 9.04 -5.30 -2.60
CA GLY A 116 7.91 -4.37 -2.69
C GLY A 116 6.85 -4.59 -1.61
N VAL A 117 7.22 -5.22 -0.48
CA VAL A 117 6.30 -5.56 0.61
C VAL A 117 6.65 -4.74 1.85
N LYS A 118 5.67 -4.01 2.38
CA LYS A 118 5.80 -3.31 3.67
C LYS A 118 5.90 -4.31 4.84
N ARG A 119 6.45 -3.87 5.96
CA ARG A 119 6.39 -4.58 7.25
C ARG A 119 4.98 -5.12 7.55
#